data_AF-A0A9N9P1S5-F1
#
_entry.id   AF-A0A9N9P1S5-F1
#
_cell.length_a   1.000
_cell.length_b   1.000
_cell.length_c   1.000
_cell.angle_alpha   90.00
_cell.angle_beta   90.00
_cell.angle_gamma   90.00
#
_symmetry.space_group_name_H-M   'P 1'
#
loop_
_entity.id
_entity.type
_entity.pdbx_description
1 polymer ?
#
loop_
_entity_poly.entity_id
_entity_poly.type
_entity_poly.pdbx_seq_one_letter_code
_entity_poly.pdbx_strand_id
1 'polypeptide(L)'
;MANVHTLQDTNKGYRLGSMREQELKETLRCSLKAISKLNNCNEVLQSKYSKHIKAFDRERKGWNRDSLRNNTEIQKLRTHALQVINDIVTHSFMVVGMRFRGGHKFKKSDTITLELEPSNTYDKNAIKVMVDGIHKAYVAKNENVSIGDLMKQYPNYQITAHGKKNYNQLASLNLEYPWIICEKCHDTLQASRDYDYTY
;
A
#
# COMPACT_ATOMS: atom_id res chain seq x y z
N MET A 1 -79.12 -0.86 -79.09
CA MET A 1 -77.68 -1.18 -79.09
C MET A 1 -77.12 -0.79 -77.73
N ALA A 2 -76.85 -1.78 -76.88
CA ALA A 2 -76.26 -1.61 -75.56
C ALA A 2 -75.16 -2.65 -75.38
N ASN A 3 -74.02 -2.18 -74.88
CA ASN A 3 -72.76 -2.88 -74.68
C ASN A 3 -72.89 -4.04 -73.67
N VAL A 4 -72.47 -5.25 -74.04
CA VAL A 4 -72.18 -6.32 -73.09
C VAL A 4 -70.89 -7.00 -73.55
N HIS A 5 -69.75 -6.49 -73.09
CA HIS A 5 -68.50 -7.26 -73.12
C HIS A 5 -68.55 -8.24 -71.96
N THR A 6 -68.79 -9.50 -72.28
CA THR A 6 -68.58 -10.63 -71.38
C THR A 6 -67.09 -10.70 -71.02
N LEU A 7 -66.77 -10.41 -69.77
CA LEU A 7 -65.49 -10.74 -69.14
C LEU A 7 -65.33 -12.25 -69.17
N GLN A 8 -64.64 -12.77 -70.19
CA GLN A 8 -64.16 -14.13 -70.18
C GLN A 8 -63.03 -14.25 -69.14
N ASP A 9 -63.40 -14.91 -68.06
CA ASP A 9 -62.57 -15.66 -67.11
C ASP A 9 -61.14 -15.94 -67.62
N THR A 10 -60.18 -15.08 -67.27
CA THR A 10 -58.76 -15.40 -67.32
C THR A 10 -58.32 -16.13 -66.04
N ASN A 11 -59.15 -17.03 -65.53
CA ASN A 11 -58.73 -18.05 -64.56
C ASN A 11 -58.10 -19.25 -65.28
N LYS A 12 -57.07 -18.98 -66.08
CA LYS A 12 -56.08 -20.03 -66.43
C LYS A 12 -54.87 -19.79 -65.56
N GLY A 13 -54.91 -20.39 -64.37
CA GLY A 13 -53.76 -20.52 -63.49
C GLY A 13 -52.66 -21.29 -64.20
N TYR A 14 -51.74 -20.56 -64.82
CA TYR A 14 -50.48 -21.13 -65.29
C TYR A 14 -49.57 -21.31 -64.08
N ARG A 15 -49.64 -22.51 -63.49
CA ARG A 15 -48.51 -23.07 -62.75
C ARG A 15 -47.33 -23.13 -63.71
N LEU A 16 -46.27 -22.41 -63.37
CA LEU A 16 -44.86 -22.83 -63.37
C LEU A 16 -44.02 -21.56 -63.35
N GLY A 17 -43.54 -21.20 -62.16
CA GLY A 17 -42.55 -20.15 -62.02
C GLY A 17 -41.31 -20.52 -62.83
N SER A 18 -40.74 -19.55 -63.53
CA SER A 18 -39.54 -19.81 -64.33
C SER A 18 -38.42 -20.35 -63.44
N MET A 19 -37.50 -21.16 -63.99
CA MET A 19 -36.32 -21.64 -63.27
C MET A 19 -35.61 -20.52 -62.48
N ARG A 20 -35.58 -19.32 -63.07
CA ARG A 20 -35.04 -18.09 -62.49
C ARG A 20 -35.82 -17.58 -61.26
N GLU A 21 -37.15 -17.69 -61.25
CA GLU A 21 -37.96 -17.32 -60.07
C GLU A 21 -37.73 -18.28 -58.91
N GLN A 22 -37.55 -19.57 -59.20
CA GLN A 22 -37.27 -20.58 -58.18
C GLN A 22 -35.87 -20.39 -57.59
N GLU A 23 -34.86 -20.10 -58.41
CA GLU A 23 -33.50 -19.73 -57.97
C GLU A 23 -33.50 -18.45 -57.12
N LEU A 24 -34.25 -17.42 -57.53
CA LEU A 24 -34.36 -16.17 -56.77
C LEU A 24 -35.01 -16.42 -55.40
N LYS A 25 -36.07 -17.24 -55.35
CA LYS A 25 -36.76 -17.59 -54.11
C LYS A 25 -35.83 -18.34 -53.14
N GLU A 26 -35.04 -19.29 -53.65
CA GLU A 26 -34.09 -20.04 -52.81
C GLU A 26 -32.95 -19.14 -52.32
N THR A 27 -32.46 -18.24 -53.16
CA THR A 27 -31.44 -17.25 -52.80
C THR A 27 -31.94 -16.29 -51.70
N LEU A 28 -33.18 -15.82 -51.81
CA LEU A 28 -33.84 -15.01 -50.79
C LEU A 28 -33.98 -15.79 -49.48
N ARG A 29 -34.42 -17.06 -49.55
CA ARG A 29 -34.55 -17.91 -48.37
C ARG A 29 -33.21 -18.13 -47.66
N CYS A 30 -32.15 -18.40 -48.42
CA CYS A 30 -30.79 -18.53 -47.90
C CYS A 30 -30.31 -17.23 -47.25
N SER A 31 -30.54 -16.08 -47.91
CA SER A 31 -30.17 -14.76 -47.38
C SER A 31 -30.89 -14.43 -46.07
N LEU A 32 -32.20 -14.66 -45.99
CA LEU A 32 -32.97 -14.46 -44.77
C LEU A 32 -32.47 -15.36 -43.61
N LYS A 33 -32.11 -16.61 -43.91
CA LYS A 33 -31.51 -17.53 -42.94
C LYS A 33 -30.12 -17.07 -42.47
N ALA A 34 -29.33 -16.44 -43.34
CA ALA A 34 -28.05 -15.86 -42.96
C ALA A 34 -28.21 -14.63 -42.06
N ILE A 35 -29.15 -13.73 -42.39
CA ILE A 35 -29.47 -12.55 -41.58
C ILE A 35 -29.95 -12.94 -40.18
N SER A 36 -30.82 -13.95 -40.06
CA SER A 36 -31.29 -14.39 -38.74
C SER A 36 -30.16 -14.97 -37.88
N LYS A 37 -29.21 -15.71 -38.49
CA LYS A 37 -28.00 -16.18 -37.81
C LYS A 37 -27.12 -15.02 -37.36
N LEU A 38 -26.91 -14.01 -38.21
CA LEU A 38 -26.12 -12.82 -37.87
C LEU A 38 -26.74 -12.06 -36.69
N ASN A 39 -28.06 -11.87 -36.70
CA ASN A 39 -28.76 -11.20 -35.61
C ASN A 39 -28.60 -11.96 -34.28
N ASN A 40 -28.78 -13.28 -34.29
CA ASN A 40 -28.56 -14.10 -33.10
C ASN A 40 -27.11 -14.02 -32.60
N CYS A 41 -26.12 -14.10 -33.51
CA CYS A 41 -24.72 -13.92 -33.14
C CYS A 41 -24.45 -12.53 -32.52
N ASN A 42 -25.06 -11.47 -33.07
CA ASN A 42 -24.93 -10.12 -32.55
C ASN A 42 -25.54 -9.98 -31.15
N GLU A 43 -26.72 -10.56 -30.90
CA GLU A 43 -27.34 -10.58 -29.56
C GLU A 43 -26.44 -11.29 -28.53
N VAL A 44 -25.86 -12.44 -28.92
CA VAL A 44 -24.92 -13.18 -28.05
C VAL A 44 -23.69 -12.33 -27.74
N LEU A 45 -23.10 -11.67 -28.74
CA LEU A 45 -21.94 -10.79 -28.58
C LEU A 45 -22.26 -9.60 -27.66
N GLN A 46 -23.39 -8.93 -27.89
CA GLN A 46 -23.85 -7.82 -27.04
C GLN A 46 -24.06 -8.27 -25.59
N SER A 47 -24.64 -9.46 -25.37
CA SER A 47 -24.81 -10.01 -24.03
C SER A 47 -23.47 -10.28 -23.33
N LYS A 48 -22.47 -10.81 -24.06
CA LYS A 48 -21.13 -11.06 -23.54
C LYS A 48 -20.44 -9.75 -23.19
N TYR A 49 -20.49 -8.77 -24.07
CA TYR A 49 -19.90 -7.45 -23.86
C TYR A 49 -20.52 -6.75 -22.64
N SER A 50 -21.85 -6.79 -22.50
CA SER A 50 -22.56 -6.24 -21.34
C SER A 50 -22.15 -6.92 -20.02
N LYS A 51 -21.94 -8.24 -20.03
CA LYS A 51 -21.45 -8.97 -18.84
C LYS A 51 -20.04 -8.55 -18.47
N HIS A 52 -19.14 -8.41 -19.45
CA HIS A 52 -17.76 -7.98 -19.22
C HIS A 52 -17.68 -6.56 -18.65
N ILE A 53 -18.42 -5.60 -19.21
CA ILE A 53 -18.46 -4.23 -18.67
C ILE A 53 -18.92 -4.23 -17.21
N LYS A 54 -19.99 -4.97 -16.90
CA LYS A 54 -20.51 -5.05 -15.52
C LYS A 54 -19.52 -5.70 -14.55
N ALA A 55 -18.76 -6.70 -15.00
CA ALA A 55 -17.72 -7.33 -14.19
C ALA A 55 -16.58 -6.35 -13.91
N PHE A 56 -16.08 -5.69 -14.96
CA PHE A 56 -15.04 -4.68 -14.86
C PHE A 56 -15.43 -3.52 -13.93
N ASP A 57 -16.67 -3.01 -14.04
CA ASP A 57 -17.17 -1.96 -13.16
C ASP A 57 -17.21 -2.38 -11.68
N ARG A 58 -17.50 -3.66 -11.40
CA ARG A 58 -17.47 -4.19 -10.03
C ARG A 58 -16.05 -4.27 -9.51
N GLU A 59 -15.12 -4.77 -10.30
CA GLU A 59 -13.69 -4.85 -9.95
C GLU A 59 -13.12 -3.46 -9.68
N ARG A 60 -13.39 -2.49 -10.56
CA ARG A 60 -12.97 -1.09 -10.40
C ARG A 60 -13.47 -0.48 -9.08
N LYS A 61 -14.72 -0.76 -8.69
CA LYS A 61 -15.27 -0.33 -7.40
C LYS A 61 -14.61 -1.04 -6.21
N GLY A 62 -14.16 -2.29 -6.39
CA GLY A 62 -13.33 -3.00 -5.41
C GLY A 62 -12.00 -2.28 -5.20
N TRP A 63 -11.25 -2.05 -6.27
CA TRP A 63 -9.94 -1.39 -6.23
C TRP A 63 -10.01 0.02 -5.61
N ASN A 64 -11.05 0.80 -5.91
CA ASN A 64 -11.23 2.12 -5.30
C ASN A 64 -11.44 2.05 -3.78
N ARG A 65 -12.15 1.03 -3.28
CA ARG A 65 -12.33 0.83 -1.83
C ARG A 65 -11.03 0.42 -1.16
N ASP A 66 -10.30 -0.51 -1.79
CA ASP A 66 -9.02 -0.98 -1.25
C ASP A 66 -7.98 0.15 -1.23
N SER A 67 -7.92 0.95 -2.29
CA SER A 67 -7.06 2.15 -2.37
C SER A 67 -7.38 3.15 -1.25
N LEU A 68 -8.66 3.46 -1.01
CA LEU A 68 -9.08 4.37 0.06
C LEU A 68 -8.70 3.82 1.45
N ARG A 69 -8.91 2.52 1.66
CA ARG A 69 -8.55 1.85 2.91
C ARG A 69 -7.04 1.89 3.15
N ASN A 70 -6.24 1.53 2.14
CA ASN A 70 -4.79 1.55 2.21
C ASN A 70 -4.25 2.96 2.47
N ASN A 71 -4.79 3.98 1.80
CA ASN A 71 -4.43 5.38 2.05
C ASN A 71 -4.73 5.79 3.51
N THR A 72 -5.86 5.35 4.06
CA THR A 72 -6.22 5.62 5.46
C THR A 72 -5.22 4.98 6.43
N GLU A 73 -4.86 3.72 6.20
CA GLU A 73 -3.88 3.01 7.02
C GLU A 73 -2.48 3.63 6.92
N ILE A 74 -2.05 4.03 5.72
CA ILE A 74 -0.79 4.75 5.52
C ILE A 74 -0.78 6.06 6.31
N GLN A 75 -1.88 6.82 6.33
CA GLN A 75 -1.95 8.07 7.10
C GLN A 75 -1.89 7.81 8.61
N LYS A 76 -2.56 6.78 9.12
CA LYS A 76 -2.44 6.37 10.54
C LYS A 76 -0.99 6.02 10.90
N LEU A 77 -0.33 5.23 10.04
CA LEU A 77 1.07 4.86 10.23
C LEU A 77 1.99 6.09 10.22
N ARG A 78 1.77 7.04 9.30
CA ARG A 78 2.52 8.30 9.25
C ARG A 78 2.32 9.14 10.52
N THR A 79 1.09 9.29 10.99
CA THR A 79 0.79 10.02 12.22
C THR A 79 1.46 9.37 13.43
N HIS A 80 1.36 8.04 13.55
CA HIS A 80 2.02 7.30 14.62
C HIS A 80 3.55 7.43 14.54
N ALA A 81 4.14 7.32 13.35
CA ALA A 81 5.58 7.49 13.16
C ALA A 81 6.03 8.92 13.52
N LEU A 82 5.28 9.95 13.14
CA LEU A 82 5.58 11.34 13.52
C LEU A 82 5.47 11.56 15.03
N GLN A 83 4.48 10.97 15.68
CA GLN A 83 4.33 11.04 17.13
C GLN A 83 5.53 10.38 17.83
N VAL A 84 5.90 9.18 17.39
CA VAL A 84 7.09 8.48 17.86
C VAL A 84 8.34 9.34 17.63
N ILE A 85 8.58 9.88 16.43
CA ILE A 85 9.74 10.74 16.16
C ILE A 85 9.75 11.98 17.07
N ASN A 86 8.61 12.65 17.28
CA ASN A 86 8.52 13.81 18.16
C ASN A 86 8.82 13.44 19.61
N ASP A 87 8.25 12.34 20.11
CA ASP A 87 8.51 11.82 21.45
C ASP A 87 9.98 11.44 21.65
N ILE A 88 10.73 11.19 20.57
CA ILE A 88 12.11 10.71 20.66
C ILE A 88 13.11 11.86 20.52
N VAL A 89 13.00 12.62 19.42
CA VAL A 89 13.95 13.67 19.03
C VAL A 89 13.96 14.83 20.04
N THR A 90 12.88 14.99 20.82
CA THR A 90 12.76 16.08 21.78
C THR A 90 13.21 15.74 23.19
N HIS A 91 13.43 14.46 23.55
CA HIS A 91 13.85 14.10 24.89
C HIS A 91 15.37 14.28 25.04
N SER A 92 15.75 15.42 25.61
CA SER A 92 17.07 15.58 26.22
C SER A 92 17.03 15.16 27.68
N PHE A 93 18.09 14.50 28.14
CA PHE A 93 18.27 14.14 29.54
C PHE A 93 19.65 14.56 30.05
N MET A 94 19.74 14.69 31.36
CA MET A 94 20.96 15.02 32.08
C MET A 94 21.75 13.76 32.44
N VAL A 95 23.07 13.88 32.31
CA VAL A 95 24.05 12.86 32.60
C VAL A 95 24.92 13.33 33.77
N VAL A 96 25.00 12.50 34.81
CA VAL A 96 25.64 12.83 36.10
C VAL A 96 26.66 11.77 36.51
N GLY A 97 27.47 12.07 37.51
CA GLY A 97 28.42 11.10 38.09
C GLY A 97 29.71 10.90 37.30
N MET A 98 29.93 11.64 36.21
CA MET A 98 31.15 11.56 35.39
C MET A 98 32.45 11.71 36.19
N ARG A 99 32.46 12.54 37.24
CA ARG A 99 33.62 12.75 38.13
C ARG A 99 34.11 11.45 38.78
N PHE A 100 33.22 10.48 38.98
CA PHE A 100 33.52 9.20 39.60
C PHE A 100 33.92 8.12 38.58
N ARG A 101 33.93 8.46 37.29
CA ARG A 101 34.15 7.55 36.16
C ARG A 101 35.18 8.12 35.16
N GLY A 102 36.17 8.84 35.66
CA GLY A 102 37.29 9.35 34.87
C GLY A 102 37.06 10.72 34.19
N GLY A 103 35.94 11.39 34.46
CA GLY A 103 35.71 12.77 34.01
C GLY A 103 35.53 12.91 32.51
N HIS A 104 34.88 11.93 31.86
CA HIS A 104 34.59 11.96 30.42
C HIS A 104 33.90 13.26 30.03
N LYS A 105 34.35 13.87 28.93
CA LYS A 105 33.73 15.06 28.34
C LYS A 105 33.00 14.64 27.08
N PHE A 106 31.68 14.56 27.16
CA PHE A 106 30.84 14.16 26.04
C PHE A 106 31.02 15.09 24.84
N LYS A 107 31.25 14.52 23.67
CA LYS A 107 31.31 15.23 22.39
C LYS A 107 30.09 14.90 21.56
N LYS A 108 29.80 15.75 20.56
CA LYS A 108 28.72 15.50 19.60
C LYS A 108 28.94 14.20 18.80
N SER A 109 30.19 13.85 18.55
CA SER A 109 30.60 12.62 17.85
C SER A 109 30.51 11.36 18.71
N ASP A 110 30.30 11.48 20.03
CA ASP A 110 30.20 10.31 20.87
C ASP A 110 28.88 9.59 20.57
N THR A 111 28.97 8.29 20.31
CA THR A 111 27.81 7.40 20.26
C THR A 111 27.57 6.88 21.66
N ILE A 112 26.53 7.41 22.31
CA ILE A 112 26.15 7.01 23.67
C ILE A 112 25.18 5.84 23.58
N THR A 113 25.35 4.82 24.40
CA THR A 113 24.35 3.75 24.61
C THR A 113 23.89 3.73 26.06
N LEU A 114 22.65 3.28 26.31
CA LEU A 114 22.05 3.24 27.64
C LEU A 114 21.83 1.79 28.08
N GLU A 115 22.15 1.47 29.34
CA GLU A 115 21.91 0.15 29.93
C GLU A 115 21.19 0.26 31.28
N LEU A 116 20.11 -0.50 31.47
CA LEU A 116 19.43 -0.57 32.75
C LEU A 116 20.29 -1.34 33.78
N GLU A 117 20.42 -0.82 35.00
CA GLU A 117 21.13 -1.45 36.11
C GLU A 117 20.18 -1.69 37.30
N PRO A 118 19.24 -2.65 37.22
CA PRO A 118 18.28 -2.91 38.30
C PRO A 118 18.94 -3.45 39.59
N SER A 119 20.17 -3.97 39.49
CA SER A 119 20.98 -4.45 40.61
C SER A 119 21.74 -3.34 41.34
N ASN A 120 21.57 -2.07 40.94
CA ASN A 120 22.23 -0.95 41.60
C ASN A 120 21.76 -0.81 43.06
N THR A 121 22.69 -0.65 43.99
CA THR A 121 22.42 -0.62 45.43
C THR A 121 21.70 0.64 45.90
N TYR A 122 21.73 1.72 45.11
CA TYR A 122 21.19 3.02 45.48
C TYR A 122 19.89 3.37 44.75
N ASP A 123 19.74 2.93 43.50
CA ASP A 123 18.56 3.22 42.69
C ASP A 123 18.24 2.07 41.73
N LYS A 124 17.11 1.40 41.93
CA LYS A 124 16.66 0.29 41.07
C LYS A 124 16.35 0.71 39.64
N ASN A 125 16.17 2.01 39.39
CA ASN A 125 15.96 2.58 38.07
C ASN A 125 17.25 3.19 37.49
N ALA A 126 18.42 2.87 38.05
CA ALA A 126 19.69 3.38 37.54
C ALA A 126 19.88 2.98 36.06
N ILE A 127 20.31 3.95 35.26
CA ILE A 127 20.62 3.76 33.84
C ILE A 127 22.05 4.21 33.60
N LYS A 128 22.89 3.27 33.16
CA LYS A 128 24.27 3.54 32.78
C LYS A 128 24.31 4.24 31.44
N VAL A 129 25.22 5.19 31.34
CA VAL A 129 25.59 5.89 30.13
C VAL A 129 26.93 5.35 29.67
N MET A 130 26.91 4.66 28.54
CA MET A 130 28.03 3.95 27.95
C MET A 130 28.55 4.70 26.73
N VAL A 131 29.86 4.81 26.57
CA VAL A 131 30.51 5.35 25.36
C VAL A 131 31.55 4.32 24.92
N ASP A 132 31.45 3.86 23.67
CA ASP A 132 32.30 2.79 23.12
C ASP A 132 32.33 1.53 24.01
N GLY A 133 31.18 1.16 24.58
CA GLY A 133 31.05 0.01 25.49
C GLY A 133 31.61 0.23 26.90
N ILE A 134 32.07 1.44 27.24
CA ILE A 134 32.64 1.77 28.55
C ILE A 134 31.65 2.63 29.34
N HIS A 135 31.36 2.24 30.59
CA HIS A 135 30.52 3.01 31.50
C HIS A 135 31.18 4.32 31.92
N LYS A 136 30.57 5.45 31.54
CA LYS A 136 31.10 6.80 31.80
C LYS A 136 30.28 7.61 32.79
N ALA A 137 28.99 7.32 32.97
CA ALA A 137 28.10 8.11 33.80
C ALA A 137 26.76 7.41 34.04
N TYR A 138 25.88 8.08 34.79
CA TYR A 138 24.47 7.68 34.95
C TYR A 138 23.53 8.76 34.42
N VAL A 139 22.32 8.36 34.03
CA VAL A 139 21.19 9.28 33.81
C VAL A 139 20.78 9.90 35.16
N ALA A 140 20.41 11.18 35.17
CA ALA A 140 19.96 11.87 36.37
C ALA A 140 18.71 11.23 36.98
N LYS A 141 18.64 11.20 38.31
CA LYS A 141 17.60 10.49 39.07
C LYS A 141 16.17 11.00 38.81
N ASN A 142 16.02 12.28 38.47
CA ASN A 142 14.71 12.86 38.16
C ASN A 142 14.19 12.48 36.77
N GLU A 143 15.04 11.89 35.91
CA GLU A 143 14.72 11.54 34.52
C GLU A 143 14.85 10.03 34.24
N ASN A 144 15.48 9.27 35.14
CA ASN A 144 15.76 7.86 34.91
C ASN A 144 14.50 6.99 34.80
N VAL A 145 13.39 7.36 35.46
CA VAL A 145 12.12 6.63 35.35
C VAL A 145 11.55 6.79 33.95
N SER A 146 11.43 8.03 33.45
CA SER A 146 10.86 8.30 32.12
C SER A 146 11.71 7.72 31.00
N ILE A 147 13.04 7.87 31.08
CA ILE A 147 13.96 7.25 30.11
C ILE A 147 13.90 5.71 30.20
N GLY A 148 13.80 5.17 31.41
CA GLY A 148 13.68 3.73 31.63
C GLY A 148 12.39 3.14 31.07
N ASP A 149 11.28 3.86 31.19
CA ASP A 149 10.00 3.44 30.62
C ASP A 149 10.02 3.52 29.09
N LEU A 150 10.67 4.53 28.51
CA LEU A 150 10.94 4.60 27.07
C LEU A 150 11.76 3.39 26.57
N MET A 151 12.83 3.02 27.30
CA MET A 151 13.64 1.84 26.99
C MET A 151 12.84 0.54 27.02
N LYS A 152 11.89 0.40 27.97
CA LYS A 152 11.00 -0.77 28.05
C LYS A 152 9.94 -0.79 26.96
N GLN A 153 9.44 0.38 26.56
CA GLN A 153 8.43 0.52 25.51
C GLN A 153 9.01 0.16 24.13
N TYR A 154 10.30 0.43 23.91
CA TYR A 154 10.98 0.22 22.64
C TYR A 154 12.21 -0.71 22.77
N PRO A 155 12.03 -1.99 23.16
CA PRO A 155 13.13 -2.90 23.49
C PRO A 155 13.99 -3.30 22.28
N ASN A 156 13.45 -3.19 21.07
CA ASN A 156 14.13 -3.57 19.82
C ASN A 156 14.90 -2.41 19.17
N TYR A 157 14.93 -1.25 19.82
CA TYR A 157 15.59 -0.08 19.26
C TYR A 157 16.81 0.25 20.07
N GLN A 158 17.88 0.63 19.37
CA GLN A 158 19.07 1.14 20.03
C GLN A 158 18.83 2.61 20.36
N ILE A 159 18.74 2.89 21.65
CA ILE A 159 18.66 4.26 22.14
C ILE A 159 20.08 4.83 22.15
N THR A 160 20.38 5.63 21.14
CA THR A 160 21.64 6.38 21.09
C THR A 160 21.44 7.79 21.60
N ALA A 161 22.52 8.43 22.06
CA ALA A 161 22.46 9.85 22.36
C ALA A 161 23.70 10.61 21.91
N HIS A 162 23.55 11.90 21.63
CA HIS A 162 24.65 12.79 21.27
C HIS A 162 24.83 13.90 22.31
N GLY A 163 26.09 14.19 22.67
CA GLY A 163 26.41 15.31 23.54
C GLY A 163 26.08 16.68 22.92
N LYS A 164 25.44 17.58 23.68
CA LYS A 164 25.23 18.98 23.27
C LYS A 164 26.43 19.86 23.67
N LYS A 165 26.92 20.68 22.73
CA LYS A 165 28.15 21.52 22.85
C LYS A 165 28.22 22.45 24.07
N ASN A 166 27.10 22.81 24.71
CA ASN A 166 27.07 23.91 25.68
C ASN A 166 26.89 23.48 27.15
N TYR A 167 26.65 22.20 27.42
CA TYR A 167 26.55 21.70 28.78
C TYR A 167 27.15 20.30 28.81
N ASN A 168 28.19 20.08 29.60
CA ASN A 168 28.91 18.81 29.75
C ASN A 168 28.04 17.64 30.28
N GLN A 169 26.71 17.81 30.30
CA GLN A 169 25.74 16.97 30.99
C GLN A 169 24.49 16.68 30.15
N LEU A 170 24.31 17.26 28.95
CA LEU A 170 23.09 17.03 28.17
C LEU A 170 23.32 16.08 27.01
N ALA A 171 22.49 15.05 26.91
CA ALA A 171 22.43 14.14 25.76
C ALA A 171 21.03 14.17 25.14
N SER A 172 20.94 14.10 23.81
CA SER A 172 19.67 13.98 23.07
C SER A 172 19.46 12.56 22.61
N LEU A 173 18.27 12.02 22.87
CA LEU A 173 17.91 10.65 22.56
C LEU A 173 17.59 10.47 21.06
N ASN A 174 18.13 9.43 20.46
CA ASN A 174 17.83 8.97 19.12
C ASN A 174 17.45 7.50 19.22
N LEU A 175 16.41 7.08 18.50
CA LEU A 175 16.11 5.67 18.32
C LEU A 175 16.55 5.26 16.94
N GLU A 176 17.59 4.44 16.90
CA GLU A 176 17.99 3.77 15.68
C GLU A 176 17.18 2.49 15.55
N TYR A 177 16.39 2.42 14.47
CA TYR A 177 15.71 1.19 14.08
C TYR A 177 16.78 0.29 13.45
N PRO A 178 17.15 -0.86 14.07
CA PRO A 178 17.94 -1.84 13.36
C PRO A 178 17.08 -2.29 12.19
N TRP A 179 17.55 -2.11 10.95
CA TRP A 179 16.83 -2.49 9.74
C TRP A 179 16.54 -4.00 9.76
N ILE A 180 15.48 -4.42 10.45
CA ILE A 180 14.85 -5.71 10.24
C ILE A 180 14.05 -5.54 8.96
N ILE A 181 14.78 -5.62 7.84
CA ILE A 181 14.15 -5.91 6.58
C ILE A 181 13.51 -7.28 6.78
N CYS A 182 12.20 -7.32 6.95
CA CYS A 182 11.44 -8.54 6.78
C CYS A 182 11.85 -9.12 5.43
N GLU A 183 12.38 -10.34 5.40
CA GLU A 183 12.93 -10.99 4.20
C GLU A 183 11.93 -10.91 3.03
N LYS A 184 10.62 -11.02 3.32
CA LYS A 184 9.53 -10.86 2.35
C LYS A 184 9.35 -9.43 1.81
N CYS A 185 9.70 -8.41 2.60
CA CYS A 185 9.60 -7.00 2.20
C CYS A 185 10.80 -6.55 1.37
N HIS A 186 11.96 -7.22 1.48
CA HIS A 186 13.12 -6.99 0.61
C HIS A 186 12.77 -7.25 -0.86
N ASP A 187 12.16 -8.41 -1.13
CA ASP A 187 11.80 -8.83 -2.49
C ASP A 187 10.76 -7.91 -3.12
N THR A 188 9.84 -7.38 -2.32
CA THR A 188 8.80 -6.46 -2.81
C THR A 188 9.38 -5.07 -3.16
N LEU A 189 10.36 -4.58 -2.39
CA LEU A 189 11.07 -3.33 -2.68
C LEU A 189 11.99 -3.46 -3.89
N GLN A 190 12.66 -4.61 -4.05
CA GLN A 190 13.49 -4.90 -5.22
C GLN A 190 12.65 -4.97 -6.50
N ALA A 191 11.50 -5.67 -6.45
CA ALA A 191 10.57 -5.76 -7.58
C ALA A 191 10.00 -4.40 -8.00
N SER A 192 9.82 -3.45 -7.08
CA SER A 192 9.34 -2.10 -7.42
C SER A 192 10.39 -1.24 -8.12
N ARG A 193 11.69 -1.51 -7.92
CA ARG A 193 12.79 -0.78 -8.57
C ARG A 193 13.05 -1.26 -10.01
N ASP A 194 12.75 -2.52 -10.29
CA ASP A 194 12.96 -3.10 -11.63
C ASP A 194 11.86 -2.69 -12.64
N TYR A 195 10.78 -2.04 -12.18
CA TYR A 195 9.69 -1.57 -13.05
C TYR A 195 9.85 -0.12 -13.55
N ASP A 196 10.86 0.62 -13.10
CA ASP A 196 10.97 2.07 -13.37
C ASP A 196 11.89 2.45 -14.56
N TYR A 197 12.40 1.48 -15.34
CA TYR A 197 13.20 1.78 -16.54
C TYR A 197 12.92 0.85 -17.72
N THR A 198 11.75 1.00 -18.33
CA THR A 198 11.56 0.72 -19.76
C THR A 198 10.51 1.67 -20.34
N TYR A 199 10.90 2.89 -20.69
CA TYR A 199 10.33 3.66 -21.78
C TYR A 199 11.33 4.72 -22.27
#